data_AF-A0A2V7RM57-F1
#
_entry.id   AF-A0A2V7RM57-F1
#
_cell.length_a   1.000
_cell.length_b   1.000
_cell.length_c   1.000
_cell.angle_alpha   90.00
_cell.angle_beta   90.00
_cell.angle_gamma   90.00
#
_symmetry.space_group_name_H-M   'P 1'
#
loop_
_entity.id
_entity.type
_entity.pdbx_description
1 polymer ?
#
loop_
_entity_poly.entity_id
_entity_poly.type
_entity_poly.pdbx_seq_one_letter_code
_entity_poly.pdbx_strand_id
1 'polypeptide(L)'
;MANDDLFVTTAFRALLDEVIGDSADTVCLSVARASDGSVDVDPSGGVMRSLRGGAAKVLPRSACAADERNFGNPRGLLRLRDFSRVDEHTLIVHADAVGDHTARYECTVPMPRTVQRAHCRITSRD
;
A
#
# COMPACT_ATOMS: atom_id res chain seq x y z
N MET A 1 10.91 0.78 -16.45
CA MET A 1 10.47 0.51 -15.07
C MET A 1 9.12 -0.22 -15.04
N ALA A 2 8.93 -1.27 -15.86
CA ALA A 2 7.68 -2.06 -15.85
C ALA A 2 7.68 -3.15 -14.76
N ASN A 3 8.87 -3.65 -14.38
CA ASN A 3 9.03 -4.61 -13.28
C ASN A 3 8.71 -3.96 -11.93
N ASP A 4 9.07 -2.70 -11.71
CA ASP A 4 8.80 -2.00 -10.46
C ASP A 4 7.29 -1.83 -10.23
N ASP A 5 6.53 -1.48 -11.27
CA ASP A 5 5.06 -1.38 -11.21
C ASP A 5 4.40 -2.71 -10.83
N LEU A 6 4.93 -3.84 -11.30
CA LEU A 6 4.42 -5.17 -10.93
C LEU A 6 4.62 -5.45 -9.43
N PHE A 7 5.82 -5.17 -8.90
CA PHE A 7 6.11 -5.38 -7.48
C PHE A 7 5.33 -4.41 -6.59
N VAL A 8 5.26 -3.14 -6.97
CA VAL A 8 4.46 -2.13 -6.25
C VAL A 8 2.98 -2.50 -6.25
N THR A 9 2.44 -2.95 -7.38
CA THR A 9 1.04 -3.45 -7.45
C THR A 9 0.86 -4.65 -6.53
N THR A 10 1.79 -5.61 -6.55
CA THR A 10 1.73 -6.82 -5.73
C THR A 10 1.78 -6.48 -4.24
N ALA A 11 2.66 -5.55 -3.86
CA ALA A 11 2.79 -5.04 -2.50
C ALA A 11 1.50 -4.37 -2.02
N PHE A 12 0.94 -3.44 -2.80
CA PHE A 12 -0.30 -2.77 -2.42
C PHE A 12 -1.49 -3.71 -2.32
N ARG A 13 -1.62 -4.70 -3.21
CA ARG A 13 -2.69 -5.69 -3.08
C ARG A 13 -2.56 -6.49 -1.79
N ALA A 14 -1.35 -6.91 -1.43
CA ALA A 14 -1.12 -7.60 -0.16
C ALA A 14 -1.51 -6.74 1.06
N LEU A 15 -1.13 -5.46 1.05
CA LEU A 15 -1.47 -4.53 2.12
C LEU A 15 -2.97 -4.24 2.19
N LEU A 16 -3.63 -4.04 1.05
CA LEU A 16 -5.08 -3.81 1.00
C LEU A 16 -5.84 -5.03 1.53
N ASP A 17 -5.43 -6.24 1.17
CA ASP A 17 -6.11 -7.45 1.61
C ASP A 17 -5.88 -7.77 3.10
N GLU A 18 -4.65 -7.64 3.61
CA GLU A 18 -4.28 -8.08 4.95
C GLU A 18 -4.33 -6.98 6.02
N VAL A 19 -4.05 -5.72 5.65
CA VAL A 19 -4.00 -4.60 6.60
C VAL A 19 -5.32 -3.84 6.64
N ILE A 20 -5.92 -3.59 5.48
CA ILE A 20 -7.21 -2.88 5.40
C ILE A 20 -8.36 -3.89 5.47
N GLY A 21 -8.31 -4.95 4.65
CA GLY A 21 -9.41 -5.89 4.48
C GLY A 21 -10.71 -5.16 4.13
N ASP A 22 -11.76 -5.44 4.88
CA ASP A 22 -13.08 -4.80 4.74
C ASP A 22 -13.27 -3.57 5.66
N SER A 23 -12.20 -3.09 6.31
CA SER A 23 -12.29 -2.08 7.36
C SER A 23 -12.44 -0.64 6.84
N ALA A 24 -12.28 -0.42 5.53
CA ALA A 24 -12.38 0.92 4.94
C ALA A 24 -12.98 0.89 3.52
N ASP A 25 -13.93 1.80 3.27
CA ASP A 25 -14.54 1.97 1.95
C ASP A 25 -13.62 2.69 0.96
N THR A 26 -12.68 3.50 1.46
CA THR A 26 -11.75 4.28 0.63
C THR A 26 -10.37 4.33 1.28
N VAL A 27 -9.34 4.09 0.47
CA VAL A 27 -7.93 4.09 0.90
C VAL A 27 -7.09 4.93 -0.04
N CYS A 28 -6.26 5.79 0.55
CA CYS A 28 -5.30 6.61 -0.16
C CYS A 28 -3.95 5.89 -0.21
N LEU A 29 -3.28 5.89 -1.37
CA LEU A 29 -1.99 5.24 -1.54
C LEU A 29 -0.89 6.25 -1.83
N SER A 30 0.29 5.98 -1.29
CA SER A 30 1.51 6.71 -1.61
C SER A 30 2.74 5.81 -1.55
N VAL A 31 3.82 6.23 -2.22
CA VAL A 31 5.12 5.57 -2.18
C VAL A 31 6.14 6.54 -1.62
N ALA A 32 6.92 6.11 -0.64
CA ALA A 32 8.01 6.91 -0.09
C ALA A 32 9.14 7.04 -1.13
N ARG A 33 9.66 8.25 -1.33
CA ARG A 33 10.79 8.46 -2.24
C ARG A 33 12.12 8.19 -1.52
N ALA A 34 12.92 7.29 -2.09
CA ALA A 34 14.17 6.80 -1.50
C ALA A 34 15.26 7.88 -1.29
N SER A 35 15.16 9.04 -1.95
CA SER A 35 16.24 10.03 -1.99
C SER A 35 16.29 11.01 -0.81
N ASP A 36 15.21 11.18 -0.05
CA ASP A 36 15.20 12.09 1.11
C ASP A 36 14.21 11.71 2.23
N GLY A 37 13.41 10.65 2.06
CA GLY A 37 12.44 10.18 3.05
C GLY A 37 11.31 11.18 3.40
N SER A 38 11.32 12.37 2.78
CA SER A 38 10.52 13.52 3.18
C SER A 38 9.39 13.85 2.20
N VAL A 39 9.42 13.30 0.99
CA VAL A 39 8.36 13.52 -0.01
C VAL A 39 7.78 12.19 -0.48
N ASP A 40 6.52 11.94 -0.10
CA ASP A 40 5.74 10.83 -0.66
C ASP A 40 5.17 11.21 -2.02
N VAL A 41 5.28 10.28 -2.96
CA VAL A 41 4.79 10.43 -4.33
C VAL A 41 3.57 9.53 -4.57
N ASP A 42 2.76 9.89 -5.56
CA ASP A 42 1.67 9.03 -5.99
C ASP A 42 2.21 7.74 -6.65
N PRO A 43 1.51 6.60 -6.50
CA PRO A 43 1.80 5.43 -7.31
C PRO A 43 1.61 5.74 -8.81
N SER A 44 2.31 5.00 -9.66
CA SER A 44 2.19 5.17 -11.11
C SER A 44 0.74 4.96 -11.58
N GLY A 45 0.36 5.57 -12.71
CA GLY A 45 -0.95 5.33 -13.30
C GLY A 45 -1.19 3.86 -13.69
N GLY A 46 -0.13 3.09 -13.97
CA GLY A 46 -0.20 1.65 -14.23
C GLY A 46 -0.57 0.85 -12.99
N VAL A 47 0.06 1.16 -11.86
CA VAL A 47 -0.28 0.60 -10.54
C VAL A 47 -1.73 0.94 -10.19
N MET A 48 -2.11 2.22 -10.26
CA MET A 48 -3.45 2.66 -9.88
C MET A 48 -4.55 2.00 -10.73
N ARG A 49 -4.32 1.77 -12.04
CA ARG A 49 -5.28 1.02 -12.88
C ARG A 49 -5.36 -0.45 -12.48
N SER A 50 -4.23 -1.08 -12.14
CA SER A 50 -4.17 -2.48 -11.74
C SER A 50 -4.83 -2.76 -10.38
N LEU A 51 -4.95 -1.74 -9.53
CA LEU A 51 -5.59 -1.83 -8.22
C LEU A 51 -7.10 -1.53 -8.24
N ARG A 52 -7.69 -1.18 -9.39
CA ARG A 52 -9.14 -0.94 -9.50
C ARG A 52 -9.94 -2.23 -9.37
N GLY A 53 -11.17 -2.11 -8.85
CA GLY A 53 -12.13 -3.21 -8.76
C GLY A 53 -12.02 -4.08 -7.51
N GLY A 54 -11.24 -3.65 -6.51
CA GLY A 54 -11.23 -4.28 -5.18
C GLY A 54 -12.40 -3.83 -4.30
N ALA A 55 -12.45 -4.36 -3.07
CA ALA A 55 -13.49 -4.04 -2.08
C ALA A 55 -13.46 -2.55 -1.66
N ALA A 56 -12.27 -1.99 -1.47
CA ALA A 56 -12.08 -0.58 -1.17
C ALA A 56 -11.82 0.25 -2.43
N LYS A 57 -12.33 1.49 -2.45
CA LYS A 57 -11.98 2.49 -3.47
C LYS A 57 -10.57 3.00 -3.22
N VAL A 58 -9.68 2.77 -4.18
CA VAL A 58 -8.26 3.15 -4.09
C VAL A 58 -8.00 4.47 -4.81
N LEU A 59 -7.37 5.43 -4.14
CA LEU A 59 -7.04 6.76 -4.66
C LEU A 59 -5.55 7.09 -4.46
N PRO A 60 -4.93 7.88 -5.36
CA PRO A 60 -3.59 8.40 -5.11
C PRO A 60 -3.64 9.48 -4.02
N ARG A 61 -2.55 9.65 -3.27
CA ARG A 61 -2.43 10.64 -2.18
C ARG A 61 -2.78 12.05 -2.64
N SER A 62 -2.33 12.49 -3.81
CA SER A 62 -2.63 13.84 -4.31
C SER A 62 -4.13 14.10 -4.48
N ALA A 63 -4.89 13.10 -4.94
CA ALA A 63 -6.34 13.20 -5.09
C ALA A 63 -7.04 13.27 -3.72
N CYS A 64 -6.51 12.55 -2.72
CA CYS A 64 -7.02 12.64 -1.36
C CYS A 64 -6.73 14.00 -0.70
N ALA A 65 -5.52 14.54 -0.89
CA ALA A 65 -5.11 15.83 -0.36
C ALA A 65 -5.88 17.01 -0.97
N ALA A 66 -6.21 16.93 -2.27
CA ALA A 66 -6.98 17.95 -2.96
C ALA A 66 -8.44 18.08 -2.47
N ASP A 67 -8.94 17.06 -1.76
CA ASP A 67 -10.37 16.88 -1.48
C ASP A 67 -10.62 16.55 0.01
N GLU A 68 -9.69 16.93 0.89
CA GLU A 68 -9.71 16.67 2.34
C GLU A 68 -11.01 17.08 3.05
N ARG A 69 -11.82 17.94 2.43
CA ARG A 69 -13.12 18.42 2.94
C ARG A 69 -14.29 17.48 2.64
N ASN A 70 -14.20 16.60 1.63
CA ASN A 70 -15.31 15.74 1.20
C ASN A 70 -15.13 14.25 1.54
N PHE A 71 -13.98 13.85 2.07
CA PHE A 71 -13.73 12.46 2.43
C PHE A 71 -14.08 12.19 3.91
N GLY A 72 -15.18 11.47 4.13
CA GLY A 72 -15.62 10.98 5.45
C GLY A 72 -14.67 9.95 6.07
N ASN A 73 -14.95 9.60 7.33
CA ASN A 73 -14.27 8.52 8.06
C ASN A 73 -14.87 7.15 7.64
N PRO A 74 -14.12 6.02 7.60
CA PRO A 74 -12.74 5.81 8.03
C PRO A 74 -11.69 6.21 6.98
N ARG A 75 -10.75 7.06 7.38
CA ARG A 75 -9.61 7.51 6.56
C ARG A 75 -8.40 6.60 6.81
N GLY A 76 -7.87 5.97 5.76
CA GLY A 76 -6.59 5.27 5.80
C GLY A 76 -5.68 5.72 4.68
N LEU A 77 -4.49 6.23 5.01
CA LEU A 77 -3.39 6.36 4.06
C LEU A 77 -2.47 5.15 4.23
N LEU A 78 -2.32 4.37 3.16
CA LEU A 78 -1.27 3.36 3.06
C LEU A 78 -0.06 3.96 2.32
N ARG A 79 1.05 4.05 3.03
CA ARG A 79 2.33 4.49 2.50
C ARG A 79 3.25 3.29 2.33
N LEU A 80 3.54 2.91 1.09
CA LEU A 80 4.57 1.92 0.78
C LEU A 80 5.94 2.56 0.99
N ARG A 81 6.73 2.04 1.94
CA ARG A 81 8.06 2.58 2.26
C ARG A 81 9.13 2.01 1.35
N ASP A 82 9.17 0.69 1.29
CA ASP A 82 10.06 -0.06 0.44
C ASP A 82 9.49 -1.46 0.21
N PHE A 83 10.17 -2.20 -0.67
CA PHE A 83 10.00 -3.62 -0.83
C PHE A 83 11.31 -4.23 -1.27
N SER A 84 11.54 -5.48 -0.90
CA SER A 84 12.72 -6.24 -1.29
C SER A 84 12.33 -7.65 -1.68
N ARG A 85 12.88 -8.12 -2.80
CA ARG A 85 12.71 -9.49 -3.25
C ARG A 85 13.80 -10.34 -2.61
N VAL A 86 13.41 -11.25 -1.72
CA VAL A 86 14.36 -12.12 -0.98
C VAL A 86 14.80 -13.29 -1.85
N ASP A 87 13.87 -13.84 -2.64
CA ASP A 87 14.12 -14.92 -3.59
C ASP A 87 13.13 -14.82 -4.78
N GLU A 88 13.09 -15.82 -5.67
CA GLU A 88 12.18 -15.80 -6.83
C GLU A 88 10.68 -15.82 -6.46
N HIS A 89 10.36 -16.24 -5.24
CA HIS A 89 9.02 -16.55 -4.77
C HIS A 89 8.59 -15.70 -3.57
N THR A 90 9.44 -14.82 -3.05
CA THR A 90 9.14 -14.07 -1.81
C THR A 90 9.49 -12.59 -1.95
N LEU A 91 8.49 -11.75 -1.70
CA LEU A 91 8.63 -10.30 -1.60
C LEU A 91 8.37 -9.87 -0.15
N ILE A 92 9.31 -9.15 0.45
CA ILE A 92 9.11 -8.45 1.72
C ILE A 92 8.69 -7.02 1.43
N VAL A 93 7.65 -6.55 2.11
CA VAL A 93 7.03 -5.25 1.90
C VAL A 93 6.96 -4.52 3.22
N HIS A 94 7.45 -3.28 3.26
CA HIS A 94 7.33 -2.41 4.44
C HIS A 94 6.41 -1.23 4.14
N ALA A 95 5.47 -0.97 5.03
CA ALA A 95 4.48 0.08 4.83
C ALA A 95 4.03 0.72 6.14
N ASP A 96 3.54 1.96 6.04
CA ASP A 96 2.85 2.64 7.13
C ASP A 96 1.35 2.69 6.80
N ALA A 97 0.49 2.34 7.76
CA ALA A 97 -0.92 2.66 7.74
C ALA A 97 -1.15 3.85 8.66
N VAL A 98 -1.62 4.96 8.09
CA VAL A 98 -1.83 6.23 8.78
C VAL A 98 -3.32 6.51 8.85
N GLY A 99 -3.84 6.53 10.07
CA GLY A 99 -5.21 6.95 10.42
C GLY A 99 -5.16 7.85 11.64
N ASP A 100 -5.93 7.53 12.69
CA ASP A 100 -5.81 8.20 14.00
C ASP A 100 -4.44 7.99 14.67
N HIS A 101 -3.80 6.86 14.34
CA HIS A 101 -2.46 6.47 14.76
C HIS A 101 -1.65 6.02 13.55
N THR A 102 -0.33 6.00 13.68
CA THR A 102 0.54 5.44 12.64
C THR A 102 1.00 4.05 13.06
N ALA A 103 0.65 3.04 12.27
CA ALA A 103 1.13 1.68 12.46
C ALA A 103 2.04 1.27 11.31
N ARG A 104 3.21 0.72 11.64
CA ARG A 104 4.18 0.20 10.66
C ARG A 104 3.98 -1.29 10.50
N TYR A 105 4.00 -1.74 9.26
CA TYR A 105 3.80 -3.13 8.88
C TYR A 105 4.98 -3.66 8.10
N GLU A 106 5.26 -4.94 8.32
CA GLU A 106 6.10 -5.76 7.46
C GLU A 106 5.25 -6.93 6.98
N CYS A 107 5.20 -7.11 5.65
CA CYS A 107 4.46 -8.19 5.02
C CYS A 107 5.40 -9.11 4.26
N THR A 108 5.19 -10.42 4.42
CA THR A 108 5.78 -11.44 3.56
C THR A 108 4.75 -11.82 2.50
N VAL A 109 5.08 -11.58 1.23
CA VAL A 109 4.17 -11.78 0.10
C VAL A 109 4.72 -12.89 -0.80
N PRO A 110 4.05 -14.05 -0.87
CA PRO A 110 4.43 -15.13 -1.76
C PRO A 110 4.13 -14.76 -3.22
N MET A 111 5.01 -15.18 -4.12
CA MET A 111 4.88 -15.03 -5.56
C MET A 111 4.96 -16.40 -6.26
N PRO A 112 3.98 -16.76 -7.13
CA PRO A 112 2.78 -15.99 -7.42
C PRO A 112 1.78 -16.01 -6.25
N ARG A 113 1.04 -14.90 -6.03
CA ARG A 113 0.01 -14.77 -4.96
C ARG A 113 -1.13 -15.80 -5.04
N THR A 114 -1.19 -16.61 -6.09
CA THR A 114 -2.24 -17.63 -6.29
C THR A 114 -2.10 -18.82 -5.36
N VAL A 115 -0.92 -19.04 -4.75
CA VAL A 115 -0.64 -20.26 -3.97
C VAL A 115 -0.85 -20.05 -2.48
N GLN A 116 -0.54 -18.86 -1.95
CA GLN A 116 -0.58 -18.56 -0.51
C GLN A 116 -0.97 -17.09 -0.28
N ARG A 117 -1.61 -16.81 0.86
CA ARG A 117 -1.92 -15.43 1.27
C ARG A 117 -0.66 -14.73 1.76
N ALA A 118 -0.63 -13.41 1.62
CA ALA A 118 0.40 -12.62 2.26
C ALA A 118 0.21 -12.69 3.79
N HIS A 119 1.28 -12.50 4.54
CA HIS A 119 1.21 -12.40 5.99
C HIS A 119 1.83 -11.08 6.44
N CYS A 120 1.04 -10.23 7.07
CA CYS A 120 1.47 -8.93 7.57
C CYS A 120 1.54 -8.92 9.10
N ARG A 121 2.58 -8.30 9.65
CA ARG A 121 2.73 -8.07 11.09
C ARG A 121 3.01 -6.60 11.38
N ILE A 122 2.50 -6.12 12.51
CA ILE A 122 2.84 -4.78 13.01
C ILE A 122 4.25 -4.81 13.59
N THR A 123 5.11 -3.90 13.14
CA THR A 123 6.49 -3.75 13.62
C THR A 123 6.67 -2.56 14.55
N SER A 124 5.79 -1.55 14.48
CA SER A 124 5.75 -0.41 15.38
C SER A 124 4.35 0.21 15.39
N ARG A 125 3.94 0.82 16.50
CA ARG A 125 2.70 1.60 16.60
C ARG A 125 2.99 2.87 17.41
N ASP A 126 2.81 4.01 16.77
CA ASP A 126 2.96 5.35 17.34
C ASP A 126 1.58 6.01 17.53
#